data_AF-A0A7K3RSG0-F1
#
_entry.id   AF-A0A7K3RSG0-F1
#
_cell.length_a   1.000
_cell.length_b   1.000
_cell.length_c   1.000
_cell.angle_alpha   90.00
_cell.angle_beta   90.00
_cell.angle_gamma   90.00
#
_symmetry.space_group_name_H-M   'P 1'
#
loop_
_entity.id
_entity.type
_entity.pdbx_description
1 polymer ?
#
loop_
_entity_poly.entity_id
_entity_poly.type
_entity_poly.pdbx_seq_one_letter_code
_entity_poly.pdbx_strand_id
1 'polypeptide(L)'
;MGQDPVPQPAERCTAAHIEDPTPCQGPHDAVTILDGAGNAATGCEHHGARMLASIDGARIEPGSVVGAATRAFAASRTIRPFCWYETAPRTEASQLSHAENARRA
;
A
#
# COMPACT_ATOMS: atom_id res chain seq x y z
N MET A 1 37.68 -18.31 6.30
CA MET A 1 36.91 -17.06 6.46
C MET A 1 35.62 -17.25 5.67
N GLY A 2 34.59 -17.79 6.33
CA GLY A 2 33.28 -17.97 5.72
C GLY A 2 32.61 -16.60 5.66
N GLN A 3 32.13 -16.21 4.48
CA GLN A 3 31.26 -15.05 4.36
C GLN A 3 29.93 -15.44 5.02
N ASP A 4 29.58 -14.76 6.10
CA ASP A 4 28.22 -14.81 6.62
C ASP A 4 27.25 -14.41 5.50
N PRO A 5 26.14 -15.14 5.28
CA PRO A 5 25.18 -14.74 4.28
C PRO A 5 24.61 -13.37 4.65
N VAL A 6 24.76 -12.39 3.76
CA VAL A 6 24.03 -11.12 3.83
C VAL A 6 22.55 -11.48 3.95
N PRO A 7 21.81 -11.01 4.98
CA PRO A 7 20.38 -11.27 5.07
C PRO A 7 19.73 -10.70 3.81
N GLN A 8 19.20 -11.57 2.96
CA GLN A 8 18.40 -11.16 1.82
C GLN A 8 17.24 -10.32 2.38
N PRO A 9 16.95 -9.13 1.84
CA PRO A 9 15.74 -8.42 2.23
C PRO A 9 14.58 -9.38 1.98
N ALA A 10 13.85 -9.74 3.03
CA ALA A 10 12.66 -10.58 2.91
C ALA A 10 11.83 -10.05 1.73
N GLU A 11 11.63 -10.87 0.69
CA GLU A 11 11.00 -10.48 -0.57
C GLU A 11 9.72 -9.70 -0.26
N ARG A 12 9.74 -8.38 -0.44
CA ARG A 12 8.60 -7.52 -0.10
C ARG A 12 7.39 -7.96 -0.92
N CYS A 13 6.18 -7.79 -0.38
CA CYS A 13 4.98 -8.16 -1.12
C CYS A 13 4.87 -7.35 -2.43
N THR A 14 4.22 -7.91 -3.45
CA THR A 14 4.10 -7.30 -4.79
C THR A 14 3.48 -5.90 -4.76
N ALA A 15 2.55 -5.64 -3.84
CA ALA A 15 1.93 -4.32 -3.66
C ALA A 15 2.89 -3.25 -3.09
N ALA A 16 4.07 -3.63 -2.60
CA ALA A 16 5.02 -2.71 -2.01
C ALA A 16 5.81 -1.97 -3.10
N HIS A 17 5.51 -0.69 -3.31
CA HIS A 17 6.24 0.13 -4.27
C HIS A 17 7.74 0.16 -3.92
N ILE A 18 8.61 0.16 -4.94
CA ILE A 18 10.06 0.11 -4.75
C ILE A 18 10.60 1.26 -3.90
N GLU A 19 9.96 2.43 -3.97
CA GLU A 19 10.33 3.62 -3.19
C GLU A 19 9.66 3.68 -1.82
N ASP A 20 8.63 2.86 -1.54
CA ASP A 20 8.02 2.83 -0.21
C ASP A 20 9.04 2.24 0.79
N PRO A 21 9.53 2.99 1.79
CA PRO A 21 10.56 2.50 2.71
C PRO A 21 9.98 1.61 3.82
N THR A 22 8.66 1.52 3.92
CA THR A 22 8.01 0.84 5.04
C THR A 22 8.07 -0.68 4.89
N PRO A 23 8.30 -1.42 6.01
CA PRO A 23 8.34 -2.87 6.01
C PRO A 23 6.94 -3.46 5.77
N CYS A 24 6.89 -4.68 5.21
CA CYS A 24 5.63 -5.43 5.11
C CYS A 24 5.10 -5.76 6.51
N GLN A 25 3.77 -5.88 6.63
CA GLN A 25 3.11 -6.24 7.88
C GLN A 25 2.15 -7.41 7.64
N GLY A 26 2.51 -8.59 8.16
CA GLY A 26 1.72 -9.81 7.99
C GLY A 26 1.95 -10.50 6.63
N PRO A 27 1.07 -11.44 6.25
CA PRO A 27 1.21 -12.23 5.02
C PRO A 27 1.25 -11.36 3.76
N HIS A 28 2.11 -11.72 2.80
CA HIS A 28 2.34 -10.94 1.57
C HIS A 28 1.22 -11.07 0.53
N ASP A 29 0.24 -11.94 0.79
CA ASP A 29 -0.93 -12.23 -0.02
C ASP A 29 -2.25 -12.00 0.75
N ALA A 30 -2.21 -11.23 1.84
CA ALA A 30 -3.38 -10.95 2.68
C ALA A 30 -4.53 -10.29 1.92
N VAL A 31 -4.22 -9.51 0.88
CA VAL A 31 -5.18 -8.84 -0.02
C VAL A 31 -4.71 -8.88 -1.47
N THR A 32 -5.64 -8.68 -2.41
CA THR A 32 -5.34 -8.42 -3.82
C THR A 32 -5.84 -7.03 -4.20
N ILE A 33 -4.98 -6.20 -4.80
CA ILE A 33 -5.36 -4.90 -5.36
C ILE A 33 -5.49 -5.04 -6.87
N LEU A 34 -6.57 -4.52 -7.42
CA LEU A 34 -6.80 -4.48 -8.86
C LEU A 34 -6.85 -3.02 -9.32
N ASP A 35 -6.06 -2.68 -10.33
CA ASP A 35 -6.13 -1.35 -10.96
C ASP A 35 -7.38 -1.20 -11.86
N GLY A 36 -7.56 0.00 -12.43
CA GLY A 36 -8.67 0.29 -13.33
C GLY A 36 -8.68 -0.53 -14.62
N ALA A 37 -7.56 -1.13 -15.01
CA ALA A 37 -7.46 -2.03 -16.17
C ALA A 37 -7.63 -3.52 -15.77
N GLY A 38 -7.68 -3.82 -14.47
CA GLY A 38 -7.81 -5.16 -13.93
C GLY A 38 -6.48 -5.90 -13.73
N ASN A 39 -5.33 -5.22 -13.81
CA ASN A 39 -4.06 -5.82 -13.40
C ASN A 39 -4.07 -6.02 -11.87
N ALA A 40 -3.50 -7.15 -11.43
CA ALA A 40 -3.54 -7.57 -10.04
C ALA A 40 -2.17 -7.52 -9.36
N ALA A 41 -2.15 -7.09 -8.10
CA ALA A 41 -1.01 -7.23 -7.21
C ALA A 41 -1.46 -7.76 -5.85
N THR A 42 -0.84 -8.85 -5.40
CA THR A 42 -1.00 -9.36 -4.04
C THR A 42 -0.20 -8.51 -3.06
N GLY A 43 -0.74 -8.30 -1.86
CA GLY A 43 -0.11 -7.45 -0.86
C GLY A 43 -0.41 -7.86 0.56
N CYS A 44 0.46 -7.42 1.47
CA CYS A 44 0.11 -7.33 2.89
C CYS A 44 -0.92 -6.21 3.12
N GLU A 45 -1.59 -6.19 4.27
CA GLU A 45 -2.61 -5.16 4.57
C GLU A 45 -2.07 -3.74 4.44
N HIS A 46 -0.83 -3.53 4.90
CA HIS A 46 -0.19 -2.22 4.92
C HIS A 46 0.09 -1.69 3.50
N HIS A 47 0.77 -2.47 2.66
CA HIS A 47 1.09 -2.05 1.29
C HIS A 47 -0.12 -2.12 0.36
N GLY A 48 -1.05 -3.05 0.58
CA GLY A 48 -2.33 -3.07 -0.12
C GLY A 48 -3.15 -1.81 0.15
N ALA A 49 -3.22 -1.35 1.40
CA ALA A 49 -3.85 -0.08 1.74
C ALA A 49 -3.16 1.11 1.06
N ARG A 50 -1.82 1.15 1.06
CA ARG A 50 -1.05 2.22 0.42
C ARG A 50 -1.28 2.27 -1.08
N MET A 51 -1.24 1.11 -1.75
CA MET A 51 -1.48 1.01 -3.18
C MET A 51 -2.89 1.48 -3.52
N LEU A 52 -3.91 1.03 -2.77
CA LEU A 52 -5.29 1.49 -2.93
C LEU A 52 -5.46 2.99 -2.72
N ALA A 53 -4.72 3.60 -1.79
CA ALA A 53 -4.76 5.05 -1.58
C ALA A 53 -4.09 5.84 -2.72
N SER A 54 -3.20 5.21 -3.49
CA SER A 54 -2.33 5.86 -4.47
C SER A 54 -2.79 5.72 -5.92
N ILE A 55 -3.61 4.72 -6.23
CA ILE A 55 -4.07 4.43 -7.59
C ILE A 55 -5.54 4.82 -7.73
N ASP A 56 -5.82 5.76 -8.64
CA ASP A 56 -7.18 6.13 -8.96
C ASP A 56 -7.96 4.97 -9.60
N GLY A 57 -9.21 4.78 -9.19
CA GLY A 57 -10.05 3.67 -9.64
C GLY A 57 -9.62 2.27 -9.18
N ALA A 58 -8.63 2.14 -8.29
CA ALA A 58 -8.25 0.84 -7.74
C ALA A 58 -9.35 0.25 -6.84
N ARG A 59 -9.45 -1.08 -6.85
CA ARG A 59 -10.32 -1.87 -5.98
C ARG A 59 -9.51 -2.88 -5.19
N ILE A 60 -10.06 -3.30 -4.06
CA ILE A 60 -9.45 -4.28 -3.16
C ILE A 60 -10.33 -5.51 -3.05
N GLU A 61 -9.71 -6.68 -3.17
CA GLU A 61 -10.32 -7.99 -3.03
C GLU A 61 -9.71 -8.74 -1.83
N PRO A 62 -10.47 -9.66 -1.20
CA PRO A 62 -9.93 -10.55 -0.18
C PRO A 62 -8.76 -11.39 -0.68
N GLY A 63 -7.79 -11.64 0.21
CA GLY A 63 -6.68 -12.57 -0.01
C GLY A 63 -6.65 -13.68 1.05
N SER A 64 -5.46 -14.07 1.48
CA SER A 64 -5.24 -15.18 2.41
C SER A 64 -5.76 -14.94 3.83
N VAL A 65 -5.98 -13.68 4.22
CA VAL A 65 -6.37 -13.32 5.59
C VAL A 65 -7.80 -12.78 5.63
N VAL A 66 -8.68 -13.50 6.35
CA VAL A 66 -10.08 -13.08 6.53
C VAL A 66 -10.16 -11.70 7.18
N GLY A 67 -10.95 -10.81 6.55
CA GLY A 67 -11.16 -9.43 7.00
C GLY A 67 -10.02 -8.47 6.71
N ALA A 68 -8.89 -8.92 6.14
CA ALA A 68 -7.78 -8.05 5.78
C ALA A 68 -8.18 -6.99 4.74
N ALA A 69 -8.98 -7.37 3.74
CA ALA A 69 -9.48 -6.42 2.73
C ALA A 69 -10.28 -5.26 3.36
N THR A 70 -11.14 -5.54 4.34
CA THR A 70 -11.91 -4.51 5.04
C THR A 70 -11.01 -3.58 5.86
N ARG A 71 -10.04 -4.13 6.59
CA ARG A 71 -9.09 -3.33 7.38
C ARG A 71 -8.19 -2.48 6.49
N ALA A 72 -7.66 -3.05 5.41
CA ALA A 72 -6.84 -2.34 4.44
C ALA A 72 -7.63 -1.25 3.72
N PHE A 73 -8.89 -1.50 3.36
CA PHE A 73 -9.78 -0.46 2.81
C PHE A 73 -10.02 0.69 3.80
N ALA A 74 -10.27 0.39 5.08
CA ALA A 74 -10.43 1.41 6.10
C ALA A 74 -9.14 2.23 6.28
N ALA A 75 -7.98 1.56 6.30
CA ALA A 75 -6.67 2.20 6.40
C ALA A 75 -6.40 3.11 5.20
N SER A 76 -6.67 2.67 3.96
CA SER A 76 -6.41 3.44 2.73
C SER A 76 -7.10 4.81 2.73
N ARG A 77 -8.25 4.93 3.41
CA ARG A 77 -8.99 6.19 3.54
C ARG A 77 -8.29 7.25 4.37
N THR A 78 -7.39 6.83 5.26
CA THR A 78 -6.76 7.70 6.27
C THR A 78 -5.28 7.93 6.02
N ILE A 79 -4.62 7.04 5.29
CA ILE A 79 -3.21 7.20 4.94
C ILE A 79 -3.07 8.08 3.70
N ARG A 80 -1.94 8.80 3.63
CA ARG A 80 -1.58 9.57 2.44
C ARG A 80 -1.00 8.64 1.36
N PRO A 81 -1.24 8.96 0.08
CA PRO A 81 -0.57 8.28 -1.04
C PRO A 81 0.92 8.66 -1.09
N PHE A 82 1.69 7.89 -1.86
CA PHE A 82 3.08 8.20 -2.22
C PHE A 82 3.97 8.59 -1.01
N CYS A 83 4.04 7.72 0.01
CA CYS A 83 4.72 8.05 1.27
C CYS A 83 6.22 8.37 1.15
N TRP A 84 6.84 8.06 0.01
CA TRP A 84 8.22 8.37 -0.33
C TRP A 84 8.46 9.84 -0.72
N TYR A 85 7.41 10.63 -0.95
CA TYR A 85 7.53 12.08 -1.14
C TYR A 85 7.41 12.83 0.20
N GLU A 86 8.48 12.83 0.98
CA GLU A 86 8.49 13.42 2.33
C GLU A 86 8.58 14.96 2.33
N THR A 87 9.28 15.54 1.36
CA THR A 87 9.62 16.97 1.34
C THR A 87 8.82 17.79 0.33
N ALA A 88 8.08 17.13 -0.57
CA ALA A 88 7.27 17.82 -1.56
C ALA A 88 6.10 18.56 -0.88
N PRO A 89 5.85 19.85 -1.22
CA PRO A 89 4.69 20.57 -0.71
C PRO A 89 3.40 19.86 -1.15
N ARG A 90 2.43 19.80 -0.24
CA ARG A 90 1.12 19.15 -0.46
C ARG A 90 0.05 20.19 -0.79
N THR A 91 0.02 20.63 -2.04
CA THR A 91 -0.93 21.63 -2.54
C THR A 91 -2.13 21.00 -3.24
N GLU A 92 -1.97 19.81 -3.80
CA GLU A 92 -2.97 19.12 -4.63
C GLU A 92 -3.74 18.04 -3.85
N ALA A 93 -4.99 17.79 -4.26
CA ALA A 93 -5.84 16.77 -3.65
C ALA A 93 -5.27 15.35 -3.76
N SER A 94 -4.54 15.05 -4.84
CA SER A 94 -3.88 13.76 -5.08
C SER A 94 -2.73 13.47 -4.11
N GLN A 95 -2.29 14.45 -3.31
CA GLN A 95 -1.21 14.30 -2.33
C GLN A 95 -1.74 14.06 -0.91
N LEU A 96 -3.05 14.04 -0.75
CA LEU A 96 -3.74 13.97 0.54
C LEU A 96 -4.49 12.65 0.67
N SER A 97 -4.69 12.22 1.90
CA SER A 97 -5.62 11.13 2.18
C SER A 97 -7.04 11.51 1.82
N HIS A 98 -7.89 10.52 1.56
CA HIS A 98 -9.31 10.78 1.34
C HIS A 98 -9.98 11.48 2.53
N ALA A 99 -9.59 11.15 3.77
CA ALA A 99 -10.10 11.81 4.98
C ALA A 99 -9.70 13.30 5.04
N GLU A 100 -8.48 13.65 4.61
CA GLU A 100 -8.05 15.04 4.51
C GLU A 100 -8.82 15.80 3.43
N ASN A 101 -9.01 15.19 2.25
CA ASN A 101 -9.81 15.78 1.18
C ASN A 101 -11.27 16.01 1.61
N ALA A 102 -11.87 15.06 2.32
CA ALA A 102 -13.25 15.19 2.81
C ALA A 102 -13.43 16.34 3.82
N ARG A 103 -12.38 16.72 4.57
CA ARG A 103 -12.43 17.86 5.50
C ARG A 103 -12.28 19.22 4.81
N ARG A 104 -11.87 19.24 3.54
CA ARG A 104 -11.71 20.46 2.73
C ARG A 104 -12.94 20.81 1.89
N ALA A 105 -13.85 19.85 1.69
CA ALA A 105 -15.10 20.01 0.95
C ALA A 105 -16.20 20.56 1.85
#